data_AF-A0A3D3ERK2-F1
#
_entry.id   AF-A0A3D3ERK2-F1
#
_cell.length_a   1.000
_cell.length_b   1.000
_cell.length_c   1.000
_cell.angle_alpha   90.00
_cell.angle_beta   90.00
_cell.angle_gamma   90.00
#
_symmetry.space_group_name_H-M   'P 1'
#
loop_
_entity.id
_entity.type
_entity.pdbx_description
1 polymer ?
#
loop_
_entity_poly.entity_id
_entity_poly.type
_entity_poly.pdbx_seq_one_letter_code
_entity_poly.pdbx_strand_id
1 'polypeptide(L)'
;MKELEYKLQGYCFTDVEEYREAKREAESIDYIRAKTDLEDLNKVTKLYYKLNDKQTFQSVIGYEFLKELQDKILDGGISTSDTIPWIKVSRRSSASVIQPDGNGKYQKLAEEYRIRHRNSRIINI
;
A
#
# COMPACT_ATOMS: atom_id res chain seq x y z
N MET A 1 -25.22 -3.42 3.11
CA MET A 1 -23.96 -3.79 2.44
C MET A 1 -22.85 -3.46 3.43
N LYS A 2 -22.02 -4.41 3.84
CA LYS A 2 -20.87 -4.10 4.72
C LYS A 2 -19.85 -3.36 3.86
N GLU A 3 -19.60 -2.09 4.15
CA GLU A 3 -18.36 -1.44 3.74
C GLU A 3 -17.21 -2.33 4.24
N LEU A 4 -16.53 -2.99 3.31
CA LEU A 4 -15.21 -3.55 3.59
C LEU A 4 -14.31 -2.34 3.76
N GLU A 5 -14.24 -1.80 4.98
CA GLU A 5 -13.33 -0.71 5.29
C GLU A 5 -11.90 -1.24 5.16
N TYR A 6 -11.31 -1.08 3.97
CA TYR A 6 -9.89 -1.30 3.72
C TYR A 6 -9.09 -0.18 4.37
N LYS A 7 -9.15 -0.10 5.70
CA LYS A 7 -8.51 0.93 6.50
C LYS A 7 -7.46 0.32 7.41
N LEU A 8 -6.25 0.86 7.40
CA LEU A 8 -5.16 0.41 8.26
C LEU A 8 -4.27 1.60 8.62
N GLN A 9 -4.03 1.81 9.92
CA GLN A 9 -3.17 2.89 10.46
C GLN A 9 -3.48 4.29 9.88
N GLY A 10 -4.75 4.59 9.64
CA GLY A 10 -5.18 5.88 9.08
C GLY A 10 -5.14 5.97 7.55
N TYR A 11 -4.60 4.95 6.87
CA TYR A 11 -4.63 4.83 5.41
C TYR A 11 -5.90 4.11 4.93
N CYS A 12 -6.48 4.60 3.84
CA CYS A 12 -7.55 3.92 3.11
C CYS A 12 -6.99 3.34 1.82
N PHE A 13 -7.21 2.04 1.62
CA PHE A 13 -6.76 1.32 0.44
C PHE A 13 -7.94 1.12 -0.51
N THR A 14 -7.66 1.18 -1.81
CA THR A 14 -8.71 1.01 -2.83
C THR A 14 -8.88 -0.46 -3.21
N ASP A 15 -7.81 -1.24 -3.03
CA ASP A 15 -7.74 -2.64 -3.42
C ASP A 15 -7.53 -3.57 -2.22
N VAL A 16 -8.18 -4.74 -2.27
CA VAL A 16 -8.13 -5.72 -1.18
C VAL A 16 -6.77 -6.40 -1.06
N GLU A 17 -6.06 -6.60 -2.17
CA GLU A 17 -4.71 -7.19 -2.18
C GLU A 17 -3.72 -6.19 -1.60
N GLU A 18 -3.84 -4.92 -1.99
CA GLU A 18 -3.06 -3.82 -1.41
C GLU A 18 -3.26 -3.71 0.10
N TYR A 19 -4.50 -3.77 0.59
CA TYR A 19 -4.80 -3.79 2.02
C TYR A 19 -4.20 -5.01 2.73
N ARG A 20 -4.29 -6.20 2.13
CA ARG A 20 -3.74 -7.44 2.71
C ARG A 20 -2.22 -7.39 2.79
N GLU A 21 -1.58 -6.85 1.76
CA GLU A 21 -0.13 -6.63 1.74
C GLU A 21 0.28 -5.66 2.85
N ALA A 22 -0.35 -4.48 2.90
CA ALA A 22 -0.10 -3.49 3.94
C ALA A 22 -0.31 -4.06 5.35
N LYS A 23 -1.33 -4.92 5.53
CA LYS A 23 -1.57 -5.62 6.80
C LYS A 23 -0.44 -6.58 7.17
N ARG A 24 0.01 -7.42 6.22
CA ARG A 24 1.14 -8.34 6.46
C ARG A 24 2.44 -7.59 6.75
N GLU A 25 2.65 -6.47 6.07
CA GLU A 25 3.81 -5.60 6.32
C GLU A 25 3.73 -4.98 7.71
N ALA A 26 2.57 -4.47 8.13
CA ALA A 26 2.37 -3.95 9.48
C ALA A 26 2.67 -5.00 10.56
N GLU A 27 2.21 -6.24 10.40
CA GLU A 27 2.53 -7.35 11.31
C GLU A 27 4.03 -7.67 11.32
N SER A 28 4.68 -7.64 10.15
CA SER A 28 6.12 -7.85 10.04
C SER A 28 6.93 -6.73 10.70
N ILE A 29 6.47 -5.49 10.57
CA ILE A 29 7.07 -4.31 11.22
C ILE A 29 6.95 -4.44 12.74
N ASP A 30 5.78 -4.81 13.26
CA ASP A 30 5.57 -5.02 14.70
C ASP A 30 6.53 -6.09 15.25
N TYR A 31 6.67 -7.21 14.54
CA TYR A 31 7.64 -8.25 14.89
C TYR A 31 9.09 -7.74 14.88
N ILE A 32 9.46 -6.93 13.89
CA ILE A 32 10.80 -6.34 13.81
C ILE A 32 11.03 -5.38 14.97
N ARG A 33 10.04 -4.54 15.33
CA ARG A 33 10.11 -3.62 16.49
C ARG A 33 10.24 -4.38 17.80
N ALA A 34 9.56 -5.51 17.94
CA ALA A 34 9.64 -6.34 19.15
C ALA A 34 10.97 -7.10 19.29
N LYS A 35 11.57 -7.51 18.17
CA LYS A 35 12.79 -8.34 18.16
C LYS A 35 14.09 -7.55 18.00
N THR A 36 14.01 -6.35 17.43
CA THR A 36 15.17 -5.52 17.12
C THR A 36 15.20 -4.33 18.04
N ASP A 37 16.37 -4.11 18.64
CA ASP A 37 16.63 -2.90 19.39
C ASP A 37 16.77 -1.72 18.42
N LEU A 38 15.78 -0.82 18.43
CA LEU A 38 15.72 0.38 17.57
C LEU A 38 16.36 1.61 18.23
N GLU A 39 17.06 1.43 19.35
CA GLU A 39 17.89 2.45 20.00
C GLU A 39 19.36 2.30 19.56
N ASP A 40 19.82 1.07 19.31
CA ASP A 40 21.13 0.80 18.71
C ASP A 40 21.18 1.22 17.23
N LEU A 41 21.73 2.41 16.99
CA LEU A 41 21.86 3.00 15.66
C LEU A 41 22.62 2.12 14.66
N ASN A 42 23.58 1.30 15.09
CA ASN A 42 24.33 0.40 14.21
C ASN A 42 23.43 -0.76 13.72
N LYS A 43 22.61 -1.33 14.60
CA LYS A 43 21.59 -2.32 14.23
C LYS A 43 20.52 -1.71 13.33
N VAL A 44 20.01 -0.53 13.65
CA VAL A 44 19.02 0.20 12.83
C VAL A 44 19.56 0.45 11.43
N THR A 45 20.82 0.90 11.34
CA THR A 45 21.50 1.15 10.06
C THR A 45 21.55 -0.12 9.22
N LYS A 46 22.09 -1.21 9.77
CA LYS A 46 22.18 -2.50 9.05
C LYS A 46 20.80 -3.04 8.64
N LEU A 47 19.80 -2.86 9.50
CA LEU A 47 18.42 -3.26 9.22
C LEU A 47 17.86 -2.46 8.05
N TYR A 48 17.99 -1.13 8.05
CA TYR A 48 17.54 -0.26 6.97
C TYR A 48 18.16 -0.66 5.63
N TYR A 49 19.49 -0.79 5.56
CA TYR A 49 20.17 -1.22 4.33
C TYR A 49 19.63 -2.55 3.82
N LYS A 50 19.45 -3.54 4.70
CA LYS A 50 18.96 -4.87 4.34
C LYS A 50 17.52 -4.85 3.82
N LEU A 51 16.64 -4.10 4.48
CA LEU A 51 15.23 -4.01 4.10
C LEU A 51 15.05 -3.22 2.79
N ASN A 52 15.76 -2.10 2.65
CA ASN A 52 15.72 -1.25 1.46
C ASN A 52 16.34 -1.96 0.24
N ASP A 53 17.43 -2.69 0.43
CA ASP A 53 18.07 -3.42 -0.67
C ASP A 53 17.18 -4.56 -1.18
N LYS A 54 16.61 -5.33 -0.27
CA LYS A 54 15.69 -6.44 -0.59
C LYS A 54 14.30 -5.99 -1.04
N GLN A 55 14.00 -4.69 -0.96
CA GLN A 55 12.65 -4.15 -1.18
C GLN A 55 11.59 -4.97 -0.43
N THR A 56 11.87 -5.27 0.85
CA THR A 56 11.01 -6.14 1.68
C THR A 56 9.61 -5.55 1.88
N PHE A 57 9.52 -4.22 1.79
CA PHE A 57 8.28 -3.49 1.95
C PHE A 57 7.98 -2.67 0.70
N GLN A 58 6.73 -2.70 0.26
CA GLN A 58 6.23 -2.04 -0.94
C GLN A 58 4.92 -1.28 -0.72
N SER A 59 4.28 -1.40 0.45
CA SER A 59 3.10 -0.61 0.81
C SER A 59 3.47 0.73 1.45
N VAL A 60 2.47 1.61 1.58
CA VAL A 60 2.63 2.92 2.22
C VAL A 60 3.12 2.79 3.68
N ILE A 61 2.61 1.80 4.43
CA ILE A 61 3.03 1.53 5.81
C ILE A 61 4.49 1.07 5.86
N GLY A 62 4.86 0.24 4.89
CA GLY A 62 6.22 -0.21 4.67
C GLY A 62 7.22 0.93 4.47
N TYR A 63 6.88 1.86 3.59
CA TYR A 63 7.72 3.03 3.31
C TYR A 63 7.79 3.99 4.50
N GLU A 64 6.69 4.17 5.24
CA GLU A 64 6.67 4.96 6.47
C GLU A 64 7.66 4.40 7.50
N PHE A 65 7.69 3.09 7.69
CA PHE A 65 8.65 2.46 8.59
C PHE A 65 10.10 2.60 8.10
N LEU A 66 10.37 2.40 6.80
CA LEU A 66 11.71 2.63 6.24
C LEU A 66 12.16 4.08 6.44
N LYS A 67 11.24 5.04 6.32
CA LYS A 67 11.52 6.46 6.55
C LYS A 67 11.81 6.73 8.03
N GLU A 68 11.05 6.14 8.95
CA GLU A 68 11.33 6.21 10.40
C GLU A 68 12.74 5.72 10.74
N LEU A 69 13.17 4.58 10.17
CA LEU A 69 14.54 4.08 10.34
C LEU A 69 15.57 5.05 9.76
N GLN A 70 15.30 5.61 8.57
CA GLN A 70 16.19 6.57 7.92
C GLN A 70 16.38 7.83 8.78
N ASP A 71 15.30 8.42 9.30
CA ASP A 71 15.36 9.60 10.16
C ASP A 71 16.11 9.33 11.45
N LYS A 72 15.94 8.15 12.07
CA LYS A 72 16.75 7.75 13.23
C LYS A 72 18.25 7.69 12.94
N ILE A 73 18.63 7.15 11.78
CA ILE A 73 20.05 7.07 11.39
C ILE A 73 20.64 8.47 11.18
N LEU A 74 19.87 9.37 10.58
CA LEU A 74 20.25 10.75 10.33
C LEU A 74 20.37 11.55 11.64
N ASP A 75 19.39 11.42 12.54
CA ASP A 75 19.37 12.06 13.86
C ASP A 75 20.56 11.58 14.72
N GLY A 76 20.83 10.27 14.68
CA GLY A 76 21.94 9.65 15.41
C GLY A 76 23.34 9.96 14.86
N GLY A 77 23.45 10.67 13.73
CA GLY A 77 24.73 11.13 13.17
C GLY A 77 25.67 10.03 12.66
N ILE A 78 25.20 8.78 12.52
CA ILE A 78 26.02 7.66 11.99
C ILE A 78 26.22 7.78 10.47
N SER A 79 25.25 8.34 9.76
CA SER A 79 25.32 8.55 8.32
C SER A 79 24.74 9.90 7.95
N THR A 80 25.26 10.52 6.89
CA THR A 80 24.76 11.79 6.39
C THR A 80 23.74 11.53 5.28
N SER A 81 22.94 12.55 4.95
CA SER A 81 21.96 12.48 3.85
C SER A 81 22.59 12.09 2.50
N ASP A 82 23.90 12.27 2.34
CA ASP A 82 24.64 11.95 1.12
C ASP A 82 25.05 10.46 1.05
N THR A 83 25.28 9.82 2.20
CA THR A 83 25.78 8.43 2.27
C THR A 83 24.69 7.39 2.49
N ILE A 84 23.52 7.81 2.98
CA ILE A 84 22.37 6.91 3.17
C ILE A 84 21.66 6.68 1.83
N PRO A 85 21.40 5.42 1.42
CA PRO A 85 20.78 5.14 0.14
C PRO A 85 19.32 5.59 0.16
N TRP A 86 18.85 6.10 -0.97
CA TRP A 86 17.47 6.45 -1.20
C TRP A 86 16.55 5.23 -1.05
N ILE A 87 15.34 5.43 -0.52
CA ILE A 87 14.33 4.39 -0.39
C ILE A 87 13.89 3.97 -1.80
N LYS A 88 14.09 2.69 -2.15
CA LYS A 88 13.77 2.15 -3.47
C LYS A 88 12.26 1.90 -3.58
N VAL A 89 11.53 2.89 -4.10
CA VAL A 89 10.10 2.73 -4.39
C VAL A 89 9.94 1.89 -5.66
N SER A 90 9.46 0.66 -5.51
CA SER A 90 9.09 -0.14 -6.68
C SER A 90 7.76 0.38 -7.21
N ARG A 91 7.74 0.85 -8.45
CA ARG A 91 6.47 1.00 -9.17
C ARG A 91 5.89 -0.40 -9.27
N ARG A 92 4.84 -0.68 -8.51
CA ARG A 92 3.95 -1.79 -8.85
C ARG A 92 3.50 -1.48 -10.27
N SER A 93 3.96 -2.29 -11.22
CA SER A 93 3.55 -2.19 -12.60
C SER A 93 2.04 -2.18 -12.58
N SER A 94 1.46 -1.04 -12.91
CA SER A 94 0.03 -0.83 -13.07
C SER A 94 -0.51 -1.64 -14.26
N ALA A 95 0.09 -2.77 -14.62
CA ALA A 95 -0.38 -3.68 -15.66
C ALA A 95 -1.76 -4.29 -15.31
N SER A 96 -2.22 -4.13 -14.06
CA SER A 96 -3.60 -4.40 -13.62
C SER A 96 -4.50 -3.14 -13.58
N VAL A 97 -3.96 -1.94 -13.79
CA VAL A 97 -4.70 -0.69 -13.91
C VAL A 97 -4.64 -0.24 -15.37
N ILE A 98 -5.69 -0.65 -16.11
CA ILE A 98 -5.99 -0.36 -17.51
C ILE A 98 -5.16 -1.16 -18.52
N GLN A 99 -5.46 -2.46 -18.62
CA GLN A 99 -5.76 -3.00 -19.95
C GLN A 99 -7.27 -2.86 -20.12
N PRO A 100 -7.78 -2.25 -21.21
CA PRO A 100 -9.18 -2.41 -21.58
C PRO A 100 -9.39 -3.88 -21.99
N ASP A 101 -9.55 -4.76 -21.00
CA ASP A 101 -10.09 -6.10 -21.23
C ASP A 101 -11.53 -5.87 -21.69
N GLY A 102 -11.78 -6.09 -22.99
CA GLY A 102 -13.08 -5.98 -23.65
C GLY A 102 -14.06 -7.03 -23.14
N ASN A 103 -14.34 -7.02 -21.84
CA ASN A 103 -15.15 -8.00 -21.16
C ASN A 103 -16.53 -7.40 -20.96
N GLY A 104 -17.51 -7.95 -21.71
CA GLY A 104 -18.93 -7.54 -21.76
C GLY A 104 -19.70 -7.57 -20.43
N LYS A 105 -19.01 -7.65 -19.28
CA LYS A 105 -19.54 -7.52 -17.93
C LYS A 105 -20.15 -6.13 -17.70
N TYR A 106 -19.48 -5.08 -18.18
CA TYR A 106 -19.99 -3.71 -18.10
C TYR A 106 -21.17 -3.45 -19.04
N GLN A 107 -21.20 -4.15 -20.19
CA GLN A 107 -22.29 -4.05 -21.15
C GLN A 107 -23.58 -4.68 -20.61
N LYS A 108 -23.49 -5.85 -19.94
CA LYS A 108 -24.64 -6.46 -19.25
C LYS A 108 -25.19 -5.59 -18.12
N LEU A 109 -24.32 -4.99 -17.30
CA LEU A 109 -24.75 -4.09 -16.22
C LEU A 109 -25.41 -2.82 -16.76
N ALA A 110 -24.86 -2.25 -17.84
CA ALA A 110 -25.45 -1.10 -18.52
C ALA A 110 -26.81 -1.45 -19.16
N GLU A 111 -26.95 -2.64 -19.72
CA GLU A 111 -28.20 -3.12 -20.30
C GLU A 111 -29.27 -3.37 -19.24
N GLU A 112 -28.93 -3.99 -18.11
CA GLU A 112 -29.83 -4.13 -16.96
C GLU A 112 -30.31 -2.77 -16.42
N TYR A 113 -29.42 -1.78 -16.33
CA TYR A 113 -29.79 -0.42 -15.93
C TYR A 113 -30.74 0.23 -16.92
N ARG A 114 -30.48 0.09 -18.23
CA ARG A 114 -31.36 0.63 -19.29
C ARG A 114 -32.73 -0.02 -19.27
N ILE A 115 -32.82 -1.34 -19.06
CA ILE A 115 -34.09 -2.07 -18.97
C ILE A 115 -34.90 -1.59 -17.76
N ARG A 116 -34.26 -1.47 -16.59
CA ARG A 116 -34.93 -0.99 -15.37
C ARG A 116 -35.51 0.42 -15.53
N HIS A 117 -34.76 1.34 -16.13
CA HIS A 117 -35.24 2.71 -16.35
C HIS A 117 -36.23 2.84 -17.52
N ARG A 118 -36.29 1.87 -18.44
CA ARG A 118 -37.29 1.86 -19.53
C ARG A 118 -38.69 1.51 -19.02
N ASN A 119 -38.78 0.65 -18.01
CA ASN A 119 -40.03 0.26 -17.35
C ASN A 119 -40.58 1.31 -16.38
N SER A 120 -39.81 2.37 -16.11
CA SER A 120 -40.20 3.50 -15.26
C SER A 120 -40.64 4.73 -16.09
N ARG A 121 -41.08 4.53 -17.34
CA ARG A 121 -41.74 5.58 -18.10
C ARG A 121 -43.15 5.76 -17.54
N ILE A 122 -43.29 6.78 -16.70
CA ILE A 122 -44.53 7.28 -16.10
C ILE A 122 -45.65 7.25 -17.16
N ILE A 123 -46.68 6.44 -16.91
CA ILE A 123 -47.97 6.57 -17.58
C ILE A 123 -48.59 7.84 -16.99
N ASN A 124 -48.65 8.90 -17.79
CA ASN A 124 -49.46 10.06 -17.48
C ASN A 124 -50.91 9.69 -17.87
N ILE A 125 -51.76 9.37 -16.88
CA ILE A 125 -53.22 9.39 -17.02
C ILE A 125 -53.78 10.65 -16.40
#